data_AF-A0A938U229-F1
#
_entry.id   AF-A0A938U229-F1
#
_cell.length_a   1.000
_cell.length_b   1.000
_cell.length_c   1.000
_cell.angle_alpha   90.00
_cell.angle_beta   90.00
_cell.angle_gamma   90.00
#
_symmetry.space_group_name_H-M   'P 1'
#
loop_
_entity.id
_entity.type
_entity.pdbx_description
1 polymer ?
#
loop_
_entity_poly.entity_id
_entity_poly.type
_entity_poly.pdbx_seq_one_letter_code
_entity_poly.pdbx_strand_id
1 'polypeptide(L)' 'MVLVTCLTNVAAQVGVGRVLSGNKFHYPVGQPELPPEEEKRWRVALLEKALAALETKVN' A
#
# COMPACT_ATOMS: atom_id res chain seq x y z
N MET A 1 -6.94 -8.63 5.81
CA MET A 1 -6.31 -8.25 4.52
C MET A 1 -6.22 -6.74 4.45
N VAL A 2 -5.16 -6.20 3.84
CA VAL A 2 -5.01 -4.77 3.49
C VAL A 2 -4.84 -4.68 1.99
N LEU A 3 -5.64 -3.85 1.32
CA LEU A 3 -5.50 -3.57 -0.11
C LEU A 3 -4.61 -2.35 -0.32
N VAL A 4 -3.47 -2.53 -0.99
CA VAL A 4 -2.63 -1.42 -1.43
C VAL A 4 -3.00 -1.06 -2.87
N THR A 5 -3.52 0.15 -3.09
CA THR A 5 -4.03 0.57 -4.41
C THR A 5 -3.93 2.08 -4.61
N CYS A 6 -3.87 2.53 -5.87
CA CYS A 6 -4.02 3.95 -6.22
C CYS A 6 -5.49 4.38 -6.38
N LEU A 7 -6.43 3.43 -6.33
CA LEU A 7 -7.87 3.68 -6.46
C LEU A 7 -8.57 3.58 -5.11
N THR A 8 -8.06 4.31 -4.11
CA THR A 8 -8.54 4.20 -2.71
C THR A 8 -10.02 4.53 -2.56
N ASN A 9 -10.53 5.52 -3.30
CA ASN A 9 -11.95 5.89 -3.30
C ASN A 9 -12.85 4.76 -3.83
N VAL A 10 -12.45 4.09 -4.92
CA VAL A 10 -13.21 2.97 -5.48
C VAL A 10 -13.20 1.79 -4.51
N ALA A 11 -12.03 1.49 -3.92
CA ALA A 11 -11.89 0.44 -2.91
C ALA A 11 -12.81 0.68 -1.70
N ALA A 12 -12.90 1.92 -1.22
CA ALA A 12 -13.82 2.27 -0.14
C ALA A 12 -15.29 2.10 -0.56
N GLN A 13 -15.67 2.52 -1.77
CA GLN A 13 -17.04 2.41 -2.29
C GLN A 13 -17.51 0.95 -2.43
N VAL A 14 -16.62 0.02 -2.75
CA VAL A 14 -16.95 -1.42 -2.85
C VAL A 14 -16.79 -2.17 -1.53
N GLY A 15 -16.57 -1.47 -0.42
CA GLY A 15 -16.59 -2.04 0.93
C GLY A 15 -15.29 -2.71 1.36
N VAL A 16 -14.13 -2.34 0.79
CA VAL A 16 -12.84 -2.85 1.27
C VAL A 16 -12.55 -2.32 2.67
N GLY A 17 -12.47 -3.22 3.65
CA GLY A 17 -12.36 -2.83 5.06
C GLY A 17 -11.04 -2.17 5.48
N ARG A 18 -9.91 -2.45 4.79
CA ARG A 18 -8.61 -1.79 5.03
C ARG A 18 -7.95 -1.45 3.71
N VAL A 19 -7.72 -0.15 3.48
CA VAL A 19 -7.16 0.38 2.23
C VAL A 19 -5.92 1.21 2.56
N LEU A 20 -4.83 0.96 1.85
CA LEU A 20 -3.61 1.77 1.90
C LEU A 20 -3.36 2.36 0.51
N SER A 21 -3.00 3.65 0.46
CA SER A 21 -2.64 4.30 -0.79
C SER A 21 -1.32 3.75 -1.33
N GLY A 22 -1.31 3.35 -2.60
CA GLY A 22 -0.10 3.03 -3.35
C GLY A 22 0.69 4.29 -3.77
N ASN A 23 1.82 4.08 -4.46
CA ASN A 23 2.71 5.14 -4.93
C ASN A 23 2.21 5.85 -6.20
N LYS A 24 2.44 5.26 -7.37
CA LYS A 24 1.99 5.77 -8.67
C LYS A 24 1.06 4.77 -9.32
N PHE A 25 0.13 5.23 -10.14
CA PHE A 25 -0.87 4.35 -10.77
C PHE A 25 -0.26 3.13 -11.49
N HIS A 26 0.88 3.32 -12.15
CA HIS A 26 1.58 2.27 -12.91
C HIS A 26 2.45 1.38 -12.00
N TYR A 27 2.81 1.88 -10.82
CA TYR A 27 3.70 1.25 -9.85
C TYR A 27 3.11 1.40 -8.43
N PRO A 28 1.93 0.81 -8.15
CA PRO A 28 1.24 1.05 -6.87
C PRO A 28 2.07 0.55 -5.68
N VAL A 29 2.93 -0.43 -5.89
CA VAL A 29 3.80 -1.06 -4.88
C VAL A 29 5.29 -1.00 -5.25
N GLY A 30 5.71 -0.05 -6.10
CA GLY A 30 7.11 0.12 -6.48
C GLY A 30 7.50 1.56 -6.76
N GLN A 31 8.80 1.84 -6.78
CA GLN A 31 9.36 3.15 -7.15
C GLN A 31 10.56 2.95 -8.10
N PRO A 32 10.30 2.75 -9.41
CA PRO A 32 11.35 2.37 -10.37
C PRO A 32 12.41 3.44 -10.61
N GLU A 33 12.15 4.69 -10.21
CA GLU A 33 13.13 5.78 -10.32
C GLU A 33 14.22 5.73 -9.24
N LEU A 34 14.09 4.85 -8.24
CA LEU A 34 15.12 4.63 -7.22
C LEU A 34 16.13 3.56 -7.65
N PRO A 35 17.40 3.67 -7.20
CA PRO A 35 18.34 2.56 -7.29
C PRO A 35 17.80 1.28 -6.61
N PRO A 36 18.19 0.07 -7.05
CA PRO A 36 17.59 -1.19 -6.58
C PRO A 36 17.55 -1.36 -5.05
N GLU A 37 18.62 -0.98 -4.34
CA GLU A 37 18.68 -1.08 -2.88
C GLU A 37 17.76 -0.09 -2.16
N GLU A 38 17.59 1.11 -2.73
CA GLU A 38 16.66 2.12 -2.21
C GLU A 38 15.21 1.75 -2.48
N GLU A 39 14.93 1.21 -3.67
CA GLU A 39 13.61 0.71 -4.05
C GLU A 39 13.19 -0.44 -3.12
N LYS A 40 14.11 -1.36 -2.80
CA LYS A 40 13.87 -2.43 -1.83
C LYS A 40 13.53 -1.88 -0.44
N ARG A 41 14.30 -0.91 0.07
CA ARG A 41 14.02 -0.27 1.36
C ARG A 41 12.65 0.41 1.34
N TRP A 42 12.32 1.09 0.25
CA TRP A 42 11.03 1.72 0.05
C TRP A 42 9.87 0.70 0.10
N ARG A 43 10.01 -0.45 -0.58
CA ARG A 43 9.01 -1.53 -0.55
C ARG A 43 8.84 -2.15 0.84
N VAL A 44 9.93 -2.33 1.59
CA VAL A 44 9.86 -2.81 2.98
C VAL A 44 9.05 -1.83 3.83
N ALA A 45 9.33 -0.53 3.74
CA ALA A 45 8.57 0.48 4.48
C ALA A 45 7.08 0.54 4.09
N LEU A 46 6.74 0.29 2.81
CA LEU A 46 5.35 0.16 2.38
C LEU A 46 4.68 -1.07 3.01
N LEU A 47 5.38 -2.20 3.04
CA LEU A 47 4.87 -3.44 3.63
C LEU A 47 4.66 -3.30 5.14
N GLU A 48 5.58 -2.65 5.85
CA GLU A 48 5.45 -2.37 7.28
C GLU A 48 4.21 -1.53 7.58
N LYS A 49 3.89 -0.53 6.75
CA LYS A 49 2.64 0.25 6.88
C LYS A 49 1.41 -0.62 6.66
N ALA A 50 1.45 -1.53 5.68
CA ALA A 50 0.36 -2.46 5.43
C ALA A 50 0.20 -3.46 6.60
N LEU A 51 1.29 -3.92 7.20
CA LEU A 51 1.27 -4.80 8.37
C LEU A 51 0.66 -4.07 9.58
N ALA A 52 1.09 -2.84 9.86
CA ALA A 52 0.51 -2.04 10.93
C ALA A 52 -1.01 -1.84 10.73
N ALA A 53 -1.46 -1.55 9.51
CA ALA A 53 -2.88 -1.43 9.21
C ALA A 53 -3.64 -2.76 9.40
N LEU A 54 -3.01 -3.89 9.09
CA LEU A 54 -3.58 -5.22 9.30
C LEU A 54 -3.79 -5.51 10.79
N GLU A 55 -2.84 -5.13 11.62
CA GLU A 55 -2.85 -5.31 13.08
C GLU A 55 -3.83 -4.37 13.79
N THR A 56 -4.23 -3.27 13.16
CA THR A 56 -5.27 -2.38 13.71
C THR A 56 -6.55 -3.17 13.95
N LYS A 57 -7.03 -3.15 15.20
CA LYS A 57 -8.31 -3.74 15.61
C LYS A 57 -9.44 -3.04 14.87
N VAL A 58 -10.27 -3.82 14.18
CA VAL A 58 -11.55 -3.41 13.61
C VAL A 58 -12.66 -4.08 14.40
N ASN A 59 -13.69 -3.33 14.76
CA ASN A 59 -14.82 -3.78 15.56
C ASN A 59 -15.97 -4.25 14.67
#